data_AF-A0A3M1EA04-F1
#
_entry.id   AF-A0A3M1EA04-F1
#
_cell.length_a   1.000
_cell.length_b   1.000
_cell.length_c   1.000
_cell.angle_alpha   90.00
_cell.angle_beta   90.00
_cell.angle_gamma   90.00
#
_symmetry.space_group_name_H-M   'P 1'
#
loop_
_entity.id
_entity.type
_entity.pdbx_description
1 polymer ?
#
loop_
_entity_poly.entity_id
_entity_poly.type
_entity_poly.pdbx_seq_one_letter_code
_entity_poly.pdbx_strand_id
1 'polypeptide(L)'
;MMNDIRRRTLLPRRHRPHAWGLALFVLGAIGSTASADVNPARVDMVASVKAVVPGRPFEIAVRFEIDDGWHIYWKNPGQAGQPPVVTWNLPKGFEVGPFRFPVPKRHVSPGSIVTNILEGEPILLATITPPASLPADQPVVLQGKLRYLVCRETCLIRFADLKVELPVAEPGSEPQSANEKLFARAKRALPETKSKHLSIRARVEPPSPVVGQSFELRVTIDIRRGLHIQSHTPLNPAFIPADLFLAPPKGVVLREPVFPPPKLRRVKILGQLSEYTGKITITVPGTVEERPSGSPAIEGVFKYQACTDKGQCYPPTGVAFSLPFGGREKQAGTSPSETSGGATTAATASGTRQVGGSGGPEPAGESTVAEDAPAAAPNAPARKTEQAAGKAGGLEGFLAGLGVPGQLLICFLYGLFINATPCVLPILSIKVMDFVRQAHASRARTMVLGLAFGAGVMIFFVVLGLLAAQGKNLLQYPVAVIALGAVVTALALSMLGVYTLQPPSAATRIDAALQKDGVWTSFGKGALAPVLGFACTAPMMVGGLAWATRQTPQ
;
A
#
# COMPACT_ATOMS: atom_id res chain seq x y z
N MET A 1 47.38 54.48 48.01
CA MET A 1 46.75 53.15 47.79
C MET A 1 46.06 53.19 46.43
N MET A 2 46.27 52.14 45.61
CA MET A 2 45.92 51.98 44.19
C MET A 2 44.78 52.89 43.65
N ASN A 3 45.08 53.85 42.77
CA ASN A 3 45.11 53.76 41.29
C ASN A 3 43.73 53.46 40.64
N ASP A 4 43.21 54.23 39.67
CA ASP A 4 43.77 55.44 39.03
C ASP A 4 42.69 56.37 38.39
N ILE A 5 43.15 57.55 37.96
CA ILE A 5 42.54 58.81 37.48
C ILE A 5 41.70 58.62 36.19
N ARG A 6 40.40 58.98 36.16
CA ARG A 6 39.78 60.32 35.96
C ARG A 6 40.03 60.97 34.57
N ARG A 7 39.00 61.05 33.71
CA ARG A 7 38.48 62.27 33.01
C ARG A 7 37.46 61.93 31.90
N ARG A 8 36.29 62.58 31.94
CA ARG A 8 35.41 62.82 30.78
C ARG A 8 35.68 64.25 30.27
N THR A 9 35.70 64.46 28.95
CA THR A 9 35.12 65.66 28.30
C THR A 9 35.11 65.56 26.76
N LEU A 10 33.92 65.71 26.18
CA LEU A 10 33.60 66.43 24.93
C LEU A 10 34.29 66.07 23.59
N LEU A 11 33.50 65.50 22.67
CA LEU A 11 33.65 65.69 21.21
C LEU A 11 32.28 65.94 20.55
N PRO A 12 32.20 66.65 19.41
CA PRO A 12 30.97 67.31 18.97
C PRO A 12 30.11 66.55 17.94
N ARG A 13 28.88 67.05 17.83
CA ARG A 13 27.76 66.72 16.93
C ARG A 13 28.13 66.80 15.43
N ARG A 14 27.74 65.80 14.61
CA ARG A 14 27.62 65.95 13.14
C ARG A 14 26.43 65.16 12.58
N HIS A 15 25.88 65.64 11.47
CA HIS A 15 24.57 65.25 10.93
C HIS A 15 24.62 64.04 9.96
N ARG A 16 23.44 63.41 9.79
CA ARG A 16 22.96 62.62 8.63
C ARG A 16 23.26 63.35 7.27
N PRO A 17 23.21 62.70 6.07
CA PRO A 17 22.21 61.67 5.70
C PRO A 17 22.59 60.60 4.63
N HIS A 18 21.58 59.79 4.24
CA HIS A 18 21.42 58.92 3.04
C HIS A 18 22.56 57.91 2.71
N ALA A 19 22.33 56.60 2.80
CA ALA A 19 21.48 55.76 1.95
C ALA A 19 21.91 55.77 0.46
N TRP A 20 22.39 54.62 -0.04
CA TRP A 20 21.96 53.91 -1.27
C TRP A 20 22.90 52.72 -1.51
N GLY A 21 22.35 51.62 -2.04
CA GLY A 21 23.10 50.57 -2.75
C GLY A 21 24.01 49.65 -1.94
N LEU A 22 23.57 48.40 -1.72
CA LEU A 22 24.36 47.22 -2.12
C LEU A 22 23.45 45.99 -2.15
N ALA A 23 23.10 45.57 -3.37
CA ALA A 23 22.66 44.20 -3.60
C ALA A 23 23.85 43.28 -3.36
N LEU A 24 23.71 42.30 -2.47
CA LEU A 24 24.73 41.29 -2.25
C LEU A 24 24.15 39.92 -2.59
N PHE A 25 24.71 39.35 -3.66
CA PHE A 25 24.58 37.94 -4.02
C PHE A 25 24.79 37.07 -2.78
N VAL A 26 23.76 36.33 -2.38
CA VAL A 26 23.94 35.07 -1.64
C VAL A 26 23.43 33.97 -2.55
N LEU A 27 24.31 33.52 -3.43
CA LEU A 27 24.14 32.26 -4.14
C LEU A 27 24.36 31.13 -3.11
N GLY A 28 23.35 30.91 -2.26
CA GLY A 28 23.38 29.89 -1.23
C GLY A 28 23.47 28.53 -1.90
N ALA A 29 24.58 27.82 -1.68
CA ALA A 29 24.79 26.49 -2.21
C ALA A 29 23.65 25.58 -1.74
N ILE A 30 22.78 25.17 -2.67
CA ILE A 30 21.82 24.09 -2.44
C ILE A 30 22.66 22.82 -2.42
N GLY A 31 23.22 22.51 -1.26
CA GLY A 31 23.72 21.18 -0.99
C GLY A 31 22.54 20.22 -1.11
N SER A 32 22.59 19.33 -2.09
CA SER A 32 21.63 18.24 -2.23
C SER A 32 21.78 17.30 -1.02
N THR A 33 21.13 17.65 0.09
CA THR A 33 20.70 16.66 1.07
C THR A 33 19.73 15.76 0.35
N ALA A 34 20.23 14.65 -0.19
CA ALA A 34 19.38 13.56 -0.65
C ALA A 34 18.42 13.26 0.50
N SER A 35 17.13 13.45 0.28
CA SER A 35 16.11 13.13 1.27
C SER A 35 16.31 11.66 1.62
N ALA A 36 16.70 11.38 2.86
CA ALA A 36 17.00 10.01 3.26
C ALA A 36 15.73 9.20 3.02
N ASP A 37 15.82 8.19 2.16
CA ASP A 37 14.66 7.39 1.75
C ASP A 37 14.13 6.63 2.96
N VAL A 38 13.19 7.25 3.70
CA VAL A 38 12.70 6.76 4.99
C VAL A 38 12.06 5.40 4.76
N ASN A 39 12.79 4.33 5.10
CA ASN A 39 12.28 2.97 5.03
C ASN A 39 11.79 2.53 6.40
N PRO A 40 10.46 2.46 6.63
CA PRO A 40 9.92 2.03 7.92
C PRO A 40 10.01 0.51 8.13
N ALA A 41 10.75 -0.21 7.28
CA ALA A 41 11.11 -1.60 7.51
C ALA A 41 12.54 -1.89 7.03
N ARG A 42 13.42 -2.31 7.93
CA ARG A 42 14.70 -2.94 7.54
C ARG A 42 14.47 -4.40 7.22
N VAL A 43 15.23 -4.94 6.28
CA VAL A 43 15.11 -6.34 5.84
C VAL A 43 16.50 -6.94 5.62
N ASP A 44 16.70 -8.15 6.12
CA ASP A 44 17.90 -8.95 5.91
C ASP A 44 17.58 -10.44 5.69
N MET A 45 18.55 -11.18 5.14
CA MET A 45 18.44 -12.63 4.92
C MET A 45 19.60 -13.37 5.58
N VAL A 46 19.27 -14.39 6.37
CA VAL A 46 20.25 -15.23 7.07
C VAL A 46 19.96 -16.72 6.87
N ALA A 47 21.01 -17.55 6.89
CA ALA A 47 20.90 -19.01 6.77
C ALA A 47 20.94 -19.71 8.14
N SER A 48 20.36 -20.91 8.21
CA SER A 48 20.38 -21.77 9.41
C SER A 48 21.66 -22.59 9.56
N VAL A 49 22.59 -22.47 8.61
CA VAL A 49 23.85 -23.23 8.54
C VAL A 49 25.03 -22.30 8.27
N LYS A 50 26.23 -22.70 8.70
CA LYS A 50 27.48 -21.98 8.42
C LYS A 50 28.04 -22.24 7.03
N ALA A 51 27.71 -23.39 6.44
CA ALA A 51 28.18 -23.86 5.15
C ALA A 51 27.10 -24.69 4.46
N VAL A 52 27.10 -24.73 3.12
CA VAL A 52 26.20 -25.59 2.33
C VAL A 52 26.80 -26.98 2.23
N VAL A 53 26.08 -28.00 2.68
CA VAL A 53 26.41 -29.41 2.38
C VAL A 53 25.61 -29.84 1.14
N PRO A 54 26.25 -30.37 0.08
CA PRO A 54 25.55 -30.83 -1.13
C PRO A 54 24.41 -31.81 -0.82
N GLY A 55 23.26 -31.63 -1.49
CA GLY A 55 22.07 -32.46 -1.32
C GLY A 55 21.38 -32.40 0.06
N ARG A 56 21.84 -31.57 1.01
CA ARG A 56 21.24 -31.45 2.35
C ARG A 56 20.40 -30.15 2.45
N PRO A 57 19.07 -30.23 2.59
CA PRO A 57 18.25 -29.03 2.74
C PRO A 57 18.55 -28.28 4.03
N PHE A 58 18.46 -26.96 3.97
CA PHE A 58 18.57 -26.06 5.12
C PHE A 58 17.54 -24.93 5.05
N GLU A 59 17.42 -24.12 6.10
CA GLU A 59 16.46 -23.02 6.14
C GLU A 59 17.14 -21.67 5.92
N ILE A 60 16.45 -20.78 5.21
CA ILE A 60 16.73 -19.35 5.20
C ILE A 60 15.63 -18.60 5.94
N ALA A 61 16.00 -17.49 6.55
CA ALA A 61 15.11 -16.57 7.23
C ALA A 61 15.23 -15.20 6.55
N VAL A 62 14.11 -14.69 6.03
CA VAL A 62 13.98 -13.27 5.67
C VAL A 62 13.36 -12.57 6.87
N ARG A 63 14.16 -11.77 7.57
CA ARG A 63 13.75 -11.02 8.75
C ARG A 63 13.37 -9.61 8.33
N PHE A 64 12.28 -9.12 8.91
CA PHE A 64 11.90 -7.71 8.87
C PHE A 64 12.06 -7.12 10.27
N GLU A 65 12.49 -5.86 10.34
CA GLU A 65 12.38 -4.99 11.53
C GLU A 65 11.50 -3.81 11.10
N ILE A 66 10.24 -3.80 11.52
CA ILE A 66 9.22 -2.84 11.08
C ILE A 66 8.98 -1.81 12.20
N ASP A 67 9.02 -0.52 11.84
CA ASP A 67 8.79 0.60 12.75
C ASP A 67 7.37 0.60 13.36
N ASP A 68 7.25 1.14 14.58
CA ASP A 68 5.98 1.17 15.31
C ASP A 68 4.83 1.84 14.52
N GLY A 69 3.70 1.14 14.47
CA GLY A 69 2.51 1.55 13.72
C GLY A 69 2.56 1.21 12.22
N TRP A 70 3.68 0.72 11.69
CA TRP A 70 3.77 0.17 10.35
C TRP A 70 3.57 -1.35 10.33
N HIS A 71 3.18 -1.88 9.17
CA HIS A 71 2.98 -3.31 8.97
C HIS A 71 3.24 -3.74 7.52
N ILE A 72 3.54 -5.03 7.34
CA ILE A 72 3.50 -5.72 6.05
C ILE A 72 2.33 -6.72 6.03
N TYR A 73 2.06 -7.37 4.90
CA TYR A 73 0.93 -8.29 4.77
C TYR A 73 1.32 -9.77 4.93
N TRP A 74 0.34 -10.55 5.38
CA TRP A 74 0.39 -12.01 5.36
C TRP A 74 0.15 -12.58 3.95
N LYS A 75 0.39 -13.88 3.76
CA LYS A 75 0.31 -14.55 2.44
C LYS A 75 -1.01 -14.30 1.68
N ASN A 76 -2.14 -14.25 2.39
CA ASN A 76 -3.36 -13.63 1.88
C ASN A 76 -3.56 -12.29 2.62
N PRO A 77 -3.43 -11.14 1.95
CA PRO A 77 -3.49 -9.82 2.58
C PRO A 77 -4.90 -9.44 3.08
N GLY A 78 -5.96 -10.13 2.64
CA GLY A 78 -7.34 -9.77 2.93
C GLY A 78 -7.95 -8.90 1.83
N GLN A 79 -8.76 -7.91 2.20
CA GLN A 79 -9.48 -7.05 1.22
C GLN A 79 -8.57 -6.04 0.49
N ALA A 80 -7.39 -5.75 1.04
CA ALA A 80 -6.42 -4.82 0.47
C ALA A 80 -4.99 -5.19 0.89
N GLY A 81 -4.01 -4.72 0.12
CA GLY A 81 -2.58 -4.97 0.36
C GLY A 81 -1.98 -6.03 -0.56
N GLN A 82 -0.69 -6.33 -0.37
CA GLN A 82 0.03 -7.33 -1.16
C GLN A 82 1.07 -8.05 -0.29
N PRO A 83 1.18 -9.39 -0.38
CA PRO A 83 2.17 -10.14 0.38
C PRO A 83 3.61 -9.84 -0.11
N PRO A 84 4.63 -10.01 0.74
CA PRO A 84 6.03 -10.03 0.31
C PRO A 84 6.28 -11.14 -0.72
N VAL A 85 6.95 -10.80 -1.83
CA VAL A 85 7.31 -11.71 -2.92
C VAL A 85 8.81 -11.58 -3.21
N VAL A 86 9.52 -12.71 -3.28
CA VAL A 86 10.93 -12.74 -3.70
C VAL A 86 11.05 -13.30 -5.10
N THR A 87 11.68 -12.54 -6.00
CA THR A 87 12.16 -13.02 -7.29
C THR A 87 13.58 -13.54 -7.10
N TRP A 88 13.72 -14.87 -7.04
CA TRP A 88 14.98 -15.55 -6.79
C TRP A 88 15.91 -15.58 -8.01
N ASN A 89 17.21 -15.45 -7.76
CA ASN A 89 18.27 -15.66 -8.74
C ASN A 89 19.33 -16.61 -8.14
N LEU A 90 18.95 -17.87 -7.95
CA LEU A 90 19.79 -18.89 -7.30
C LEU A 90 20.77 -19.53 -8.30
N PRO A 91 21.91 -20.07 -7.82
CA PRO A 91 22.79 -20.89 -8.64
C PRO A 91 22.08 -22.13 -9.20
N LYS A 92 22.58 -22.65 -10.33
CA LYS A 92 21.98 -23.79 -11.04
C LYS A 92 21.81 -25.01 -10.12
N GLY A 93 20.60 -25.58 -10.10
CA GLY A 93 20.28 -26.78 -9.33
C GLY A 93 19.86 -26.54 -7.88
N PHE A 94 19.84 -25.29 -7.40
CA PHE A 94 19.21 -24.95 -6.13
C PHE A 94 17.70 -24.77 -6.29
N GLU A 95 16.93 -25.35 -5.37
CA GLU A 95 15.49 -25.16 -5.26
C GLU A 95 15.12 -24.42 -3.98
N VAL A 96 13.99 -23.71 -3.99
CA VAL A 96 13.46 -22.98 -2.84
C VAL A 96 12.00 -23.33 -2.60
N GLY A 97 11.72 -23.85 -1.41
CA GLY A 97 10.37 -24.15 -0.95
C GLY A 97 9.54 -22.89 -0.64
N PRO A 98 8.22 -23.01 -0.52
CA PRO A 98 7.35 -21.87 -0.22
C PRO A 98 7.65 -21.25 1.15
N PHE A 99 7.49 -19.93 1.25
CA PHE A 99 7.62 -19.22 2.51
C PHE A 99 6.56 -19.68 3.52
N ARG A 100 7.03 -20.07 4.70
CA ARG A 100 6.24 -20.26 5.92
C ARG A 100 6.19 -18.92 6.65
N PHE A 101 4.97 -18.42 6.82
CA PHE A 101 4.68 -17.16 7.48
C PHE A 101 4.31 -17.41 8.96
N PRO A 102 4.64 -16.48 9.87
CA PRO A 102 4.16 -16.52 11.24
C PRO A 102 2.63 -16.32 11.30
N VAL A 103 2.04 -16.58 12.47
CA VAL A 103 0.61 -16.37 12.73
C VAL A 103 0.27 -14.88 12.58
N PRO A 104 -0.66 -14.48 11.69
CA PRO A 104 -0.95 -13.09 11.41
C PRO A 104 -1.81 -12.41 12.50
N LYS A 105 -2.07 -11.13 12.28
CA LYS A 105 -3.02 -10.31 13.05
C LYS A 105 -4.08 -9.76 12.09
N ARG A 106 -5.35 -9.82 12.51
CA ARG A 106 -6.44 -9.11 11.83
C ARG A 106 -6.29 -7.61 12.11
N HIS A 107 -6.29 -6.80 11.07
CA HIS A 107 -6.29 -5.35 11.16
C HIS A 107 -7.53 -4.82 10.44
N VAL A 108 -8.09 -3.73 10.97
CA VAL A 108 -9.24 -3.05 10.38
C VAL A 108 -8.83 -1.59 10.18
N SER A 109 -8.59 -1.22 8.93
CA SER A 109 -8.22 0.14 8.55
C SER A 109 -9.46 1.05 8.47
N PRO A 110 -9.30 2.40 8.52
CA PRO A 110 -10.40 3.33 8.34
C PRO A 110 -11.20 3.04 7.06
N GLY A 111 -12.53 3.01 7.16
CA GLY A 111 -13.42 2.52 6.10
C GLY A 111 -13.78 1.04 6.20
N SER A 112 -13.51 0.39 7.35
CA SER A 112 -13.86 -1.00 7.64
C SER A 112 -13.18 -2.04 6.73
N ILE A 113 -12.03 -1.70 6.17
CA ILE A 113 -11.25 -2.61 5.31
C ILE A 113 -10.50 -3.60 6.21
N VAL A 114 -10.79 -4.89 6.04
CA VAL A 114 -10.20 -5.99 6.82
C VAL A 114 -8.98 -6.55 6.10
N THR A 115 -7.83 -6.49 6.76
CA THR A 115 -6.55 -6.99 6.25
C THR A 115 -5.86 -7.93 7.24
N ASN A 116 -5.00 -8.80 6.72
CA ASN A 116 -4.20 -9.74 7.50
C ASN A 116 -2.74 -9.28 7.47
N ILE A 117 -2.24 -8.82 8.61
CA ILE A 117 -0.98 -8.08 8.69
C ILE A 117 0.05 -8.80 9.58
N LEU A 118 1.30 -8.37 9.42
CA LEU A 118 2.45 -8.70 10.25
C LEU A 118 3.12 -7.38 10.68
N GLU A 119 3.38 -7.25 11.98
CA GLU A 119 3.90 -6.03 12.63
C GLU A 119 5.13 -6.37 13.49
N GLY A 120 5.96 -5.38 13.83
CA GLY A 120 7.18 -5.55 14.61
C GLY A 120 8.27 -6.33 13.85
N GLU A 121 8.66 -7.50 14.35
CA GLU A 121 9.78 -8.30 13.82
C GLU A 121 9.35 -9.67 13.25
N PRO A 122 8.57 -9.74 12.16
CA PRO A 122 8.20 -11.00 11.53
C PRO A 122 9.40 -11.61 10.79
N ILE A 123 9.51 -12.94 10.87
CA ILE A 123 10.53 -13.72 10.15
C ILE A 123 9.82 -14.72 9.24
N LEU A 124 10.11 -14.67 7.95
CA LEU A 124 9.59 -15.59 6.95
C LEU A 124 10.62 -16.70 6.70
N LEU A 125 10.23 -17.97 6.85
CA LEU A 125 11.12 -19.11 6.69
C LEU A 125 10.88 -19.84 5.36
N ALA A 126 11.92 -19.99 4.55
CA ALA A 126 11.90 -20.88 3.38
C ALA A 126 12.95 -21.98 3.53
N THR A 127 12.73 -23.12 2.89
CA THR A 127 13.70 -24.21 2.83
C THR A 127 14.45 -24.11 1.50
N ILE A 128 15.78 -24.16 1.54
CA ILE A 128 16.64 -24.26 0.35
C ILE A 128 17.10 -25.71 0.22
N THR A 129 16.99 -26.27 -0.98
CA THR A 129 17.51 -27.59 -1.33
C THR A 129 18.68 -27.41 -2.30
N PRO A 130 19.93 -27.68 -1.87
CA PRO A 130 21.08 -27.69 -2.76
C PRO A 130 21.07 -28.89 -3.72
N PRO A 131 21.71 -28.81 -4.89
CA PRO A 131 21.95 -29.98 -5.73
C PRO A 131 22.90 -30.97 -5.03
N ALA A 132 22.86 -32.24 -5.45
CA ALA A 132 23.65 -33.32 -4.85
C ALA A 132 25.17 -33.19 -5.04
N SER A 133 25.62 -32.34 -5.97
CA SER A 133 27.03 -32.03 -6.22
C SER A 133 27.22 -30.52 -6.35
N LEU A 134 28.27 -30.00 -5.73
CA LEU A 134 28.67 -28.59 -5.78
C LEU A 134 30.21 -28.49 -5.89
N PRO A 135 30.74 -27.49 -6.63
CA PRO A 135 32.16 -27.14 -6.57
C PRO A 135 32.52 -26.64 -5.16
N ALA A 136 33.61 -27.16 -4.58
CA ALA A 136 34.03 -26.83 -3.22
C ALA A 136 35.02 -25.64 -3.14
N ASP A 137 35.52 -25.18 -4.29
CA ASP A 137 36.51 -24.11 -4.42
C ASP A 137 35.93 -22.69 -4.30
N GLN A 138 34.61 -22.53 -4.39
CA GLN A 138 33.94 -21.23 -4.41
C GLN A 138 32.73 -21.18 -3.46
N PRO A 139 32.49 -20.03 -2.79
CA PRO A 139 31.31 -19.85 -1.96
C PRO A 139 30.03 -19.78 -2.82
N VAL A 140 28.96 -20.39 -2.32
CA VAL A 140 27.62 -20.32 -2.89
C VAL A 140 26.98 -18.99 -2.50
N VAL A 141 26.62 -18.19 -3.51
CA VAL A 141 25.85 -16.95 -3.33
C VAL A 141 24.38 -17.24 -3.58
N LEU A 142 23.55 -17.16 -2.54
CA LEU A 142 22.09 -17.21 -2.66
C LEU A 142 21.54 -15.79 -2.65
N GLN A 143 20.83 -15.41 -3.71
CA GLN A 143 20.36 -14.04 -3.88
C GLN A 143 18.96 -13.98 -4.49
N GLY A 144 18.22 -12.91 -4.18
CA GLY A 144 16.89 -12.66 -4.72
C GLY A 144 16.41 -11.24 -4.44
N LYS A 145 15.54 -10.70 -5.29
CA LYS A 145 14.94 -9.38 -5.10
C LYS A 145 13.62 -9.52 -4.38
N LEU A 146 13.56 -9.04 -3.14
CA LEU A 146 12.31 -8.91 -2.41
C LEU A 146 11.57 -7.67 -2.90
N ARG A 147 10.26 -7.83 -3.16
CA ARG A 147 9.29 -6.75 -3.29
C ARG A 147 8.24 -6.91 -2.20
N TYR A 148 7.95 -5.87 -1.46
CA TYR A 148 6.96 -5.88 -0.38
C TYR A 148 6.19 -4.56 -0.31
N LEU A 149 5.03 -4.60 0.34
CA LEU A 149 4.21 -3.44 0.62
C LEU A 149 4.23 -3.20 2.13
N VAL A 150 4.68 -2.02 2.55
CA VAL A 150 4.73 -1.61 3.96
C VAL A 150 3.79 -0.41 4.16
N CYS A 151 2.88 -0.50 5.12
CA CYS A 151 1.76 0.43 5.26
C CYS A 151 1.57 0.93 6.69
N ARG A 152 1.04 2.16 6.80
CA ARG A 152 0.48 2.75 8.01
C ARG A 152 -0.88 3.37 7.66
N GLU A 153 -0.92 4.68 7.43
CA GLU A 153 -2.08 5.38 6.84
C GLU A 153 -2.00 5.39 5.31
N THR A 154 -0.78 5.41 4.79
CA THR A 154 -0.44 5.23 3.38
C THR A 154 0.42 3.98 3.21
N CYS A 155 0.50 3.48 1.97
CA CYS A 155 1.25 2.28 1.63
C CYS A 155 2.43 2.62 0.71
N LEU A 156 3.61 2.10 1.04
CA LEU A 156 4.85 2.26 0.27
C LEU A 156 5.24 0.90 -0.33
N ILE A 157 5.42 0.85 -1.65
CA ILE A 157 6.03 -0.31 -2.31
C ILE A 157 7.54 -0.17 -2.12
N ARG A 158 8.18 -1.18 -1.52
CA ARG A 158 9.62 -1.20 -1.27
C ARG A 158 10.26 -2.47 -1.80
N PHE A 159 11.56 -2.36 -2.01
CA PHE A 159 12.41 -3.40 -2.56
C PHE A 159 13.60 -3.62 -1.62
N ALA A 160 14.12 -4.84 -1.57
CA ALA A 160 15.38 -5.15 -0.91
C ALA A 160 16.11 -6.25 -1.68
N ASP A 161 17.40 -6.07 -1.92
CA ASP A 161 18.24 -7.15 -2.47
C ASP A 161 18.63 -8.07 -1.30
N LEU A 162 18.10 -9.29 -1.31
CA LEU A 162 18.44 -10.33 -0.35
C LEU A 162 19.69 -11.06 -0.86
N LYS A 163 20.71 -11.19 -0.02
CA LYS A 163 21.95 -11.91 -0.35
C LYS A 163 22.49 -12.62 0.90
N VAL A 164 22.88 -13.88 0.74
CA VAL A 164 23.72 -14.60 1.71
C VAL A 164 24.78 -15.39 0.96
N GLU A 165 26.02 -15.34 1.45
CA GLU A 165 27.15 -16.09 0.90
C GLU A 165 27.54 -17.17 1.91
N LEU A 166 27.72 -18.40 1.43
CA LEU A 166 28.02 -19.56 2.27
C LEU A 166 29.15 -20.38 1.63
N PRO A 167 30.20 -20.77 2.38
CA PRO A 167 31.17 -21.74 1.89
C PRO A 167 30.49 -23.11 1.65
N VAL A 168 31.08 -23.93 0.80
CA VAL A 168 30.67 -25.32 0.58
C VAL A 168 31.44 -26.23 1.54
N ALA A 169 30.73 -27.12 2.24
CA ALA A 169 31.31 -28.13 3.11
C ALA A 169 31.42 -29.48 2.38
N GLU A 170 32.24 -30.38 2.92
CA GLU A 170 32.47 -31.71 2.33
C GLU A 170 31.15 -32.49 2.14
N PRO A 171 30.95 -33.15 0.98
CA PRO A 171 29.77 -33.97 0.73
C PRO A 171 29.57 -35.03 1.83
N GLY A 172 28.35 -35.12 2.37
CA GLY A 172 28.00 -36.09 3.42
C GLY A 172 28.34 -35.66 4.85
N SER A 173 29.03 -34.53 5.06
CA SER A 173 29.26 -33.97 6.40
C SER A 173 27.95 -33.53 7.10
N GLU A 174 27.97 -33.47 8.44
CA GLU A 174 26.82 -32.95 9.19
C GLU A 174 26.70 -31.41 9.04
N PRO A 175 25.52 -30.86 8.67
CA PRO A 175 25.35 -29.42 8.52
C PRO A 175 25.56 -28.67 9.84
N GLN A 176 26.63 -27.87 9.92
CA GLN A 176 26.91 -27.04 11.08
C GLN A 176 25.88 -25.91 11.22
N SER A 177 25.19 -25.85 12.36
CA SER A 177 24.16 -24.85 12.66
C SER A 177 24.69 -23.42 12.74
N ALA A 178 23.87 -22.48 12.29
CA ALA A 178 24.03 -21.04 12.47
C ALA A 178 22.71 -20.41 12.93
N ASN A 179 22.79 -19.25 13.59
CA ASN A 179 21.63 -18.42 13.93
C ASN A 179 20.54 -19.13 14.76
N GLU A 180 20.90 -20.16 15.55
CA GLU A 180 19.95 -21.07 16.22
C GLU A 180 18.84 -20.35 17.01
N LYS A 181 19.20 -19.32 17.79
CA LYS A 181 18.25 -18.53 18.58
C LYS A 181 17.20 -17.84 17.70
N LEU A 182 17.59 -17.33 16.53
CA LEU A 182 16.73 -16.68 15.56
C LEU A 182 15.79 -17.69 14.89
N PHE A 183 16.31 -18.83 14.41
CA PHE A 183 15.48 -19.89 13.82
C PHE A 183 14.53 -20.53 14.84
N ALA A 184 14.96 -20.69 16.10
CA ALA A 184 14.09 -21.16 17.17
C ALA A 184 12.97 -20.15 17.52
N ARG A 185 13.26 -18.83 17.51
CA ARG A 185 12.25 -17.77 17.63
C ARG A 185 11.25 -17.83 16.46
N ALA A 186 11.75 -17.89 15.23
CA ALA A 186 10.92 -17.94 14.02
C ALA A 186 10.00 -19.17 14.01
N LYS A 187 10.52 -20.36 14.34
CA LYS A 187 9.73 -21.60 14.43
C LYS A 187 8.61 -21.54 15.49
N ARG A 188 8.84 -20.87 16.62
CA ARG A 188 7.79 -20.65 17.64
C ARG A 188 6.70 -19.66 17.22
N ALA A 189 6.95 -18.82 16.22
CA ALA A 189 5.97 -17.88 15.67
C ALA A 189 5.14 -18.47 14.51
N LEU A 190 5.55 -19.61 13.96
CA LEU A 190 4.76 -20.35 12.96
C LEU A 190 3.51 -20.98 13.61
N PRO A 191 2.42 -21.17 12.83
CA PRO A 191 1.26 -21.90 13.32
C PRO A 191 1.57 -23.37 13.61
N GLU A 192 1.01 -23.89 14.71
CA GLU A 192 1.08 -25.30 15.11
C GLU A 192 0.24 -26.18 14.17
N THR A 193 0.68 -27.41 13.88
CA THR A 193 -0.12 -28.38 13.09
C THR A 193 -1.12 -29.18 13.93
N LYS A 194 -0.98 -29.17 15.26
CA LYS A 194 -1.86 -29.87 16.22
C LYS A 194 -1.92 -29.08 17.53
N SER A 195 -3.13 -28.91 18.10
CA SER A 195 -3.33 -28.26 19.40
C SER A 195 -3.72 -29.25 20.49
N LYS A 196 -3.38 -28.91 21.74
CA LYS A 196 -3.82 -29.61 22.98
C LYS A 196 -5.15 -29.07 23.54
N HIS A 197 -5.63 -27.95 23.00
CA HIS A 197 -6.80 -27.19 23.47
C HIS A 197 -8.05 -27.38 22.59
N LEU A 198 -7.86 -27.62 21.29
CA LEU A 198 -8.96 -27.77 20.33
C LEU A 198 -8.57 -28.65 19.14
N SER A 199 -9.57 -29.11 18.38
CA SER A 199 -9.39 -29.72 17.07
C SER A 199 -10.17 -28.95 16.00
N ILE A 200 -9.69 -29.03 14.75
CA ILE A 200 -10.27 -28.33 13.60
C ILE A 200 -10.69 -29.36 12.55
N ARG A 201 -11.89 -29.21 11.99
CA ARG A 201 -12.35 -29.95 10.81
C ARG A 201 -12.95 -28.95 9.82
N ALA A 202 -12.46 -28.94 8.59
CA ALA A 202 -12.97 -28.08 7.53
C ALA A 202 -13.61 -28.94 6.43
N ARG A 203 -14.67 -28.43 5.79
CA ARG A 203 -15.30 -29.05 4.60
C ARG A 203 -15.85 -27.98 3.66
N VAL A 204 -15.94 -28.30 2.38
CA VAL A 204 -16.62 -27.48 1.36
C VAL A 204 -18.02 -28.04 1.11
N GLU A 205 -19.02 -27.17 0.97
CA GLU A 205 -20.41 -27.53 0.71
C GLU A 205 -20.92 -26.67 -0.47
N PRO A 206 -21.14 -27.23 -1.68
CA PRO A 206 -20.97 -28.64 -2.06
C PRO A 206 -19.49 -29.08 -2.11
N PRO A 207 -19.16 -30.40 -2.03
CA PRO A 207 -17.78 -30.88 -1.90
C PRO A 207 -16.84 -30.61 -3.09
N SER A 208 -17.38 -30.29 -4.27
CA SER A 208 -16.63 -29.99 -5.49
C SER A 208 -17.36 -28.92 -6.30
N PRO A 209 -17.27 -27.64 -5.89
CA PRO A 209 -17.97 -26.57 -6.58
C PRO A 209 -17.39 -26.35 -7.98
N VAL A 210 -18.26 -26.12 -8.97
CA VAL A 210 -17.85 -25.81 -10.34
C VAL A 210 -17.55 -24.33 -10.52
N VAL A 211 -16.88 -23.97 -11.62
CA VAL A 211 -16.61 -22.57 -11.99
C VAL A 211 -17.93 -21.80 -12.11
N GLY A 212 -17.97 -20.59 -11.57
CA GLY A 212 -19.18 -19.76 -11.42
C GLY A 212 -20.05 -20.11 -10.22
N GLN A 213 -19.83 -21.24 -9.54
CA GLN A 213 -20.66 -21.67 -8.42
C GLN A 213 -20.22 -21.01 -7.09
N SER A 214 -21.20 -20.62 -6.29
CA SER A 214 -21.00 -20.27 -4.87
C SER A 214 -20.96 -21.53 -4.00
N PHE A 215 -20.14 -21.51 -2.95
CA PHE A 215 -20.04 -22.58 -1.97
C PHE A 215 -19.88 -22.04 -0.55
N GLU A 216 -20.08 -22.89 0.45
CA GLU A 216 -19.73 -22.61 1.84
C GLU A 216 -18.54 -23.46 2.28
N LEU A 217 -17.48 -22.81 2.77
CA LEU A 217 -16.45 -23.46 3.56
C LEU A 217 -16.89 -23.45 5.03
N ARG A 218 -17.14 -24.63 5.60
CA ARG A 218 -17.55 -24.81 7.00
C ARG A 218 -16.37 -25.28 7.83
N VAL A 219 -15.85 -24.41 8.70
CA VAL A 219 -14.75 -24.69 9.62
C VAL A 219 -15.31 -24.95 11.02
N THR A 220 -15.33 -26.21 11.42
CA THR A 220 -15.78 -26.66 12.74
C THR A 220 -14.59 -26.67 13.71
N ILE A 221 -14.69 -25.91 14.79
CA ILE A 221 -13.73 -25.90 15.90
C ILE A 221 -14.35 -26.67 17.08
N ASP A 222 -13.64 -27.67 17.58
CA ASP A 222 -14.04 -28.51 18.71
C ASP A 222 -13.16 -28.18 19.91
N ILE A 223 -13.65 -27.35 20.84
CA ILE A 223 -12.92 -26.87 22.01
C ILE A 223 -12.97 -27.93 23.11
N ARG A 224 -11.81 -28.30 23.66
CA ARG A 224 -11.70 -29.32 24.72
C ARG A 224 -12.51 -28.93 25.96
N ARG A 225 -13.24 -29.90 26.51
CA ARG A 225 -14.04 -29.75 27.74
C ARG A 225 -13.21 -29.16 28.89
N GLY A 226 -13.78 -28.18 29.59
CA GLY A 226 -13.11 -27.43 30.67
C GLY A 226 -12.27 -26.23 30.20
N LEU A 227 -12.19 -26.01 28.88
CA LEU A 227 -11.64 -24.80 28.27
C LEU A 227 -12.74 -24.00 27.55
N HIS A 228 -12.51 -22.70 27.48
CA HIS A 228 -13.21 -21.76 26.62
C HIS A 228 -12.19 -20.94 25.83
N ILE A 229 -12.62 -20.34 24.73
CA ILE A 229 -11.84 -19.32 24.00
C ILE A 229 -12.64 -18.02 23.95
N GLN A 230 -11.96 -16.89 23.82
CA GLN A 230 -12.62 -15.62 23.52
C GLN A 230 -13.34 -15.69 22.17
N SER A 231 -14.40 -14.92 21.99
CA SER A 231 -15.11 -14.85 20.72
C SER A 231 -14.34 -14.05 19.66
N HIS A 232 -14.90 -13.94 18.45
CA HIS A 232 -14.36 -13.05 17.43
C HIS A 232 -14.55 -11.55 17.79
N THR A 233 -15.55 -11.26 18.63
CA THR A 233 -15.89 -9.91 19.13
C THR A 233 -15.89 -9.89 20.66
N PRO A 234 -14.70 -9.94 21.29
CA PRO A 234 -14.59 -9.87 22.74
C PRO A 234 -15.05 -8.51 23.26
N LEU A 235 -15.68 -8.50 24.45
CA LEU A 235 -16.22 -7.28 25.06
C LEU A 235 -15.14 -6.34 25.63
N ASN A 236 -13.92 -6.85 25.81
CA ASN A 236 -12.77 -6.08 26.25
C ASN A 236 -11.71 -6.09 25.13
N PRO A 237 -11.24 -4.93 24.63
CA PRO A 237 -10.25 -4.86 23.56
C PRO A 237 -8.86 -5.40 23.97
N ALA A 238 -8.59 -5.59 25.26
CA ALA A 238 -7.37 -6.24 25.75
C ALA A 238 -7.41 -7.78 25.61
N PHE A 239 -8.56 -8.38 25.29
CA PHE A 239 -8.68 -9.82 25.05
C PHE A 239 -8.39 -10.17 23.60
N ILE A 240 -7.78 -11.33 23.41
CA ILE A 240 -7.30 -11.77 22.10
C ILE A 240 -8.44 -12.50 21.37
N PRO A 241 -8.95 -11.98 20.25
CA PRO A 241 -10.10 -12.55 19.57
C PRO A 241 -9.77 -13.92 18.96
N ALA A 242 -10.81 -14.73 18.77
CA ALA A 242 -10.74 -15.86 17.86
C ALA A 242 -10.79 -15.36 16.41
N ASP A 243 -9.72 -15.58 15.65
CA ASP A 243 -9.60 -15.17 14.24
C ASP A 243 -9.39 -16.38 13.33
N LEU A 244 -10.02 -16.37 12.16
CA LEU A 244 -9.84 -17.37 11.12
C LEU A 244 -9.18 -16.71 9.90
N PHE A 245 -7.90 -17.02 9.69
CA PHE A 245 -7.14 -16.59 8.52
C PHE A 245 -7.17 -17.69 7.46
N LEU A 246 -7.36 -17.34 6.20
CA LEU A 246 -7.49 -18.29 5.09
C LEU A 246 -6.64 -17.81 3.92
N ALA A 247 -6.01 -18.74 3.22
CA ALA A 247 -5.34 -18.49 1.95
C ALA A 247 -5.93 -19.47 0.90
N PRO A 248 -6.88 -19.01 0.07
CA PRO A 248 -7.44 -19.85 -0.98
C PRO A 248 -6.43 -20.09 -2.12
N PRO A 249 -6.62 -21.15 -2.92
CA PRO A 249 -5.87 -21.33 -4.16
C PRO A 249 -6.27 -20.26 -5.20
N LYS A 250 -5.41 -19.99 -6.19
CA LYS A 250 -5.74 -19.09 -7.30
C LYS A 250 -7.03 -19.53 -7.99
N GLY A 251 -7.89 -18.57 -8.36
CA GLY A 251 -9.21 -18.84 -8.95
C GLY A 251 -10.33 -19.06 -7.93
N VAL A 252 -10.04 -19.11 -6.62
CA VAL A 252 -11.04 -19.22 -5.56
C VAL A 252 -11.05 -17.94 -4.72
N VAL A 253 -12.21 -17.30 -4.64
CA VAL A 253 -12.44 -16.12 -3.80
C VAL A 253 -13.22 -16.54 -2.56
N LEU A 254 -12.76 -16.10 -1.39
CA LEU A 254 -13.44 -16.29 -0.10
C LEU A 254 -13.87 -14.93 0.44
N ARG A 255 -15.09 -14.86 0.96
CA ARG A 255 -15.63 -13.69 1.65
C ARG A 255 -15.26 -13.73 3.14
N GLU A 256 -15.67 -12.71 3.88
CA GLU A 256 -15.39 -12.63 5.31
C GLU A 256 -16.01 -13.80 6.09
N PRO A 257 -15.27 -14.44 7.04
CA PRO A 257 -15.81 -15.50 7.87
C PRO A 257 -16.97 -15.06 8.77
N VAL A 258 -18.09 -15.77 8.68
CA VAL A 258 -19.26 -15.59 9.56
C VAL A 258 -19.10 -16.49 10.77
N PHE A 259 -18.79 -15.87 11.91
CA PHE A 259 -18.69 -16.53 13.20
C PHE A 259 -20.09 -16.72 13.84
N PRO A 260 -20.31 -17.79 14.61
CA PRO A 260 -21.58 -17.99 15.30
C PRO A 260 -21.73 -17.03 16.51
N PRO A 261 -22.96 -16.80 17.00
CA PRO A 261 -23.19 -16.00 18.19
C PRO A 261 -22.40 -16.52 19.41
N PRO A 262 -21.70 -15.64 20.15
CA PRO A 262 -20.96 -16.05 21.34
C PRO A 262 -21.88 -16.28 22.54
N LYS A 263 -21.40 -17.04 23.53
CA LYS A 263 -22.06 -17.15 24.83
C LYS A 263 -21.55 -16.02 25.73
N LEU A 264 -22.47 -15.40 26.46
CA LEU A 264 -22.16 -14.37 27.43
C LEU A 264 -22.07 -15.01 28.82
N ARG A 265 -20.90 -14.97 29.45
CA ARG A 265 -20.68 -15.51 30.81
C ARG A 265 -20.19 -14.42 31.75
N ARG A 266 -20.83 -14.27 32.91
CA ARG A 266 -20.37 -13.33 33.95
C ARG A 266 -19.39 -14.04 34.89
N VAL A 267 -18.19 -13.49 35.02
CA VAL A 267 -17.12 -13.93 35.92
C VAL A 267 -16.88 -12.82 36.95
N LYS A 268 -16.76 -13.18 38.24
CA LYS A 268 -16.72 -12.21 39.36
C LYS A 268 -15.61 -11.14 39.23
N ILE A 269 -14.47 -11.49 38.63
CA ILE A 269 -13.28 -10.61 38.54
C ILE A 269 -13.21 -9.90 37.18
N LEU A 270 -13.53 -10.60 36.08
CA LEU A 270 -13.36 -10.09 34.71
C LEU A 270 -14.64 -9.48 34.11
N GLY A 271 -15.73 -9.42 34.88
CA GLY A 271 -17.01 -8.91 34.41
C GLY A 271 -17.69 -9.86 33.42
N GLN A 272 -18.19 -9.34 32.31
CA GLN A 272 -18.90 -10.12 31.30
C GLN A 272 -17.96 -10.51 30.16
N LEU A 273 -17.80 -11.82 29.95
CA LEU A 273 -17.01 -12.42 28.88
C LEU A 273 -17.91 -12.78 27.69
N SER A 274 -17.37 -12.67 26.48
CA SER A 274 -17.97 -13.10 25.22
C SER A 274 -17.10 -14.23 24.69
N GLU A 275 -17.59 -15.46 24.82
CA GLU A 275 -16.77 -16.67 24.73
C GLU A 275 -17.41 -17.78 23.89
N TYR A 276 -16.57 -18.66 23.37
CA TYR A 276 -16.98 -19.91 22.73
C TYR A 276 -16.60 -21.11 23.60
N THR A 277 -17.51 -22.09 23.68
CA THR A 277 -17.35 -23.34 24.44
C THR A 277 -17.93 -24.52 23.68
N GLY A 278 -17.25 -25.66 23.74
CA GLY A 278 -17.64 -26.87 23.01
C GLY A 278 -17.39 -26.72 21.51
N LYS A 279 -18.38 -27.09 20.69
CA LYS A 279 -18.27 -27.09 19.23
C LYS A 279 -18.88 -25.83 18.63
N ILE A 280 -18.10 -25.11 17.83
CA ILE A 280 -18.56 -23.99 17.00
C ILE A 280 -18.30 -24.28 15.52
N THR A 281 -19.10 -23.70 14.64
CA THR A 281 -18.89 -23.76 13.18
C THR A 281 -18.83 -22.35 12.65
N ILE A 282 -17.73 -22.01 11.99
CA ILE A 282 -17.55 -20.76 11.25
C ILE A 282 -17.87 -21.06 9.79
N THR A 283 -18.71 -20.25 9.16
CA THR A 283 -19.10 -20.41 7.76
C THR A 283 -18.45 -19.32 6.93
N VAL A 284 -17.82 -19.69 5.82
CA VAL A 284 -17.10 -18.77 4.94
C VAL A 284 -17.67 -18.92 3.53
N PRO A 285 -18.48 -17.95 3.05
CA PRO A 285 -18.99 -17.97 1.68
C PRO A 285 -17.83 -17.82 0.70
N GLY A 286 -17.85 -18.58 -0.39
CA GLY A 286 -16.83 -18.52 -1.44
C GLY A 286 -17.40 -18.70 -2.83
N THR A 287 -16.62 -18.34 -3.84
CA THR A 287 -16.93 -18.47 -5.26
C THR A 287 -15.72 -19.01 -6.02
N VAL A 288 -15.97 -19.89 -6.99
CA VAL A 288 -14.93 -20.35 -7.93
C VAL A 288 -14.99 -19.49 -9.18
N GLU A 289 -14.05 -18.58 -9.35
CA GLU A 289 -13.93 -17.73 -10.54
C GLU A 289 -13.18 -18.45 -11.66
N GLU A 290 -12.13 -19.20 -11.31
CA GLU A 290 -11.37 -20.04 -12.23
C GLU A 290 -11.10 -21.41 -11.59
N ARG A 291 -11.04 -22.48 -12.41
CA ARG A 291 -10.69 -23.81 -11.88
C ARG A 291 -9.20 -23.83 -11.52
N PRO A 292 -8.82 -24.04 -10.24
CA PRO A 292 -7.40 -24.05 -9.89
C PRO A 292 -6.70 -25.28 -10.49
N SER A 293 -5.45 -25.12 -10.89
CA SER A 293 -4.62 -26.19 -11.46
C SER A 293 -3.87 -26.99 -10.39
N GLY A 294 -3.48 -28.22 -10.75
CA GLY A 294 -2.69 -29.11 -9.89
C GLY A 294 -3.51 -29.76 -8.76
N SER A 295 -2.95 -29.78 -7.55
CA SER A 295 -3.60 -30.27 -6.33
C SER A 295 -3.86 -29.09 -5.37
N PRO A 296 -4.85 -28.23 -5.67
CA PRO A 296 -5.10 -27.03 -4.89
C PRO A 296 -5.64 -27.38 -3.50
N ALA A 297 -5.30 -26.54 -2.52
CA ALA A 297 -5.86 -26.61 -1.18
C ALA A 297 -6.17 -25.22 -0.65
N ILE A 298 -7.20 -25.11 0.18
CA ILE A 298 -7.42 -23.94 1.02
C ILE A 298 -6.58 -24.14 2.27
N GLU A 299 -5.55 -23.32 2.45
CA GLU A 299 -4.81 -23.24 3.70
C GLU A 299 -5.57 -22.34 4.69
N GLY A 300 -5.50 -22.67 5.98
CA GLY A 300 -6.07 -21.83 7.03
C GLY A 300 -5.26 -21.85 8.32
N VAL A 301 -5.36 -20.77 9.09
CA VAL A 301 -4.81 -20.64 10.44
C VAL A 301 -5.91 -20.12 11.35
N PHE A 302 -6.28 -20.89 12.37
CA PHE A 302 -7.20 -20.45 13.41
C PHE A 302 -6.41 -19.97 14.63
N LYS A 303 -6.45 -18.66 14.90
CA LYS A 303 -5.78 -18.01 16.02
C LYS A 303 -6.75 -17.86 17.17
N TYR A 304 -6.32 -18.19 18.38
CA TYR A 304 -7.14 -18.12 19.58
C TYR A 304 -6.28 -18.01 20.84
N GLN A 305 -6.92 -17.60 21.93
CA GLN A 305 -6.42 -17.80 23.28
C GLN A 305 -7.38 -18.72 24.04
N ALA A 306 -6.88 -19.82 24.58
CA ALA A 306 -7.65 -20.70 25.45
C ALA A 306 -7.48 -20.31 26.91
N CYS A 307 -8.57 -20.41 27.68
CA CYS A 307 -8.58 -20.20 29.10
C CYS A 307 -9.37 -21.31 29.81
N THR A 308 -8.97 -21.64 31.03
CA THR A 308 -9.71 -22.54 31.93
C THR A 308 -10.83 -21.78 32.62
N ASP A 309 -11.87 -22.49 33.07
CA ASP A 309 -12.99 -21.89 33.81
C ASP A 309 -12.58 -21.27 35.17
N LYS A 310 -11.35 -21.53 35.63
CA LYS A 310 -10.74 -20.88 36.81
C LYS A 310 -10.05 -19.54 36.48
N GLY A 311 -10.10 -19.08 35.23
CA GLY A 311 -9.49 -17.82 34.79
C GLY A 311 -8.01 -17.91 34.41
N GLN A 312 -7.40 -19.10 34.41
CA GLN A 312 -6.03 -19.27 33.91
C GLN A 312 -6.04 -19.34 32.39
N CYS A 313 -5.39 -18.39 31.72
CA CYS A 313 -5.26 -18.34 30.27
C CYS A 313 -3.89 -18.82 29.79
N TYR A 314 -3.89 -19.56 28.69
CA TYR A 314 -2.67 -20.02 28.02
C TYR A 314 -2.11 -18.91 27.09
N PRO A 315 -0.84 -19.00 26.66
CA PRO A 315 -0.32 -18.13 25.61
C PRO A 315 -1.16 -18.24 24.32
N PRO A 316 -1.29 -17.15 23.54
CA PRO A 316 -1.99 -17.18 22.26
C PRO A 316 -1.27 -18.09 21.27
N THR A 317 -2.02 -18.84 20.47
CA THR A 317 -1.45 -19.71 19.42
C THR A 317 -2.34 -19.69 18.18
N GLY A 318 -1.76 -20.10 17.04
CA GLY A 318 -2.46 -20.30 15.78
C GLY A 318 -2.30 -21.76 15.35
N VAL A 319 -3.40 -22.40 14.95
CA VAL A 319 -3.37 -23.79 14.45
C VAL A 319 -3.61 -23.79 12.95
N ALA A 320 -2.66 -24.33 12.19
CA ALA A 320 -2.77 -24.50 10.75
C ALA A 320 -3.63 -25.71 10.38
N PHE A 321 -4.38 -25.59 9.29
CA PHE A 321 -5.03 -26.69 8.61
C PHE A 321 -4.93 -26.50 7.09
N SER A 322 -5.11 -27.59 6.34
CA SER A 322 -5.16 -27.58 4.88
C SER A 322 -6.32 -28.45 4.42
N LEU A 323 -7.11 -27.94 3.49
CA LEU A 323 -8.29 -28.60 2.93
C LEU A 323 -8.11 -28.73 1.41
N PRO A 324 -7.91 -29.96 0.87
CA PRO A 324 -7.90 -30.18 -0.57
C PRO A 324 -9.17 -29.66 -1.24
N PHE A 325 -9.03 -29.01 -2.40
CA PHE A 325 -10.12 -28.34 -3.09
C PHE A 325 -10.36 -28.95 -4.48
N GLY A 326 -11.62 -29.17 -4.88
CA GLY A 326 -11.98 -29.55 -6.26
C GLY A 326 -11.44 -30.88 -6.79
N GLY A 327 -10.86 -31.73 -5.93
CA GLY A 327 -10.44 -33.09 -6.31
C GLY A 327 -11.64 -34.04 -6.36
N ARG A 328 -11.68 -34.92 -7.37
CA ARG A 328 -12.55 -36.11 -7.30
C ARG A 328 -12.10 -36.94 -6.09
N GLU A 329 -13.03 -37.18 -5.17
CA GLU A 329 -12.80 -38.06 -4.03
C GLU A 329 -12.44 -39.45 -4.54
N LYS A 330 -11.18 -39.86 -4.35
CA LYS A 330 -10.87 -41.29 -4.36
C LYS A 330 -11.52 -41.85 -3.10
N GLN A 331 -12.67 -42.49 -3.27
CA GLN A 331 -13.24 -43.35 -2.24
C GLN A 331 -12.13 -44.26 -1.72
N ALA A 332 -11.98 -44.32 -0.40
CA ALA A 332 -11.09 -45.25 0.26
C ALA A 332 -11.67 -46.67 0.13
N GLY A 333 -11.48 -47.25 -1.06
CA GLY A 333 -11.83 -48.64 -1.33
C GLY A 333 -10.96 -49.56 -0.48
N THR A 334 -11.63 -50.40 0.31
CA THR A 334 -11.03 -51.49 1.08
C THR A 334 -10.14 -52.36 0.19
N SER A 335 -9.03 -52.84 0.75
CA SER A 335 -8.15 -53.83 0.14
C SER A 335 -7.57 -54.71 1.26
N PRO A 336 -7.19 -55.99 1.03
CA PRO A 336 -7.19 -56.72 -0.23
C PRO A 336 -8.01 -58.03 -0.21
N SER A 337 -8.17 -58.65 -1.38
CA SER A 337 -8.17 -60.12 -1.50
C SER A 337 -7.54 -60.52 -2.83
N GLU A 338 -6.69 -61.53 -2.79
CA GLU A 338 -5.94 -62.07 -3.92
C GLU A 338 -6.83 -62.99 -4.79
N THR A 339 -6.48 -63.21 -6.07
CA THR A 339 -6.13 -64.54 -6.61
C THR A 339 -5.82 -64.52 -8.12
N SER A 340 -4.56 -64.84 -8.42
CA SER A 340 -3.93 -65.45 -9.63
C SER A 340 -4.49 -65.39 -11.07
N GLY A 341 -3.54 -65.23 -12.01
CA GLY A 341 -3.53 -65.89 -13.33
C GLY A 341 -3.81 -64.96 -14.54
N GLY A 342 -3.01 -64.93 -15.62
CA GLY A 342 -1.78 -65.65 -15.97
C GLY A 342 -1.06 -64.99 -17.17
N ALA A 343 0.04 -65.56 -17.66
CA ALA A 343 0.94 -64.98 -18.69
C ALA A 343 0.28 -64.85 -20.11
N THR A 344 0.87 -64.25 -21.16
CA THR A 344 2.10 -64.70 -21.87
C THR A 344 2.53 -63.74 -23.01
N THR A 345 3.85 -63.59 -23.28
CA THR A 345 4.53 -63.17 -24.57
C THR A 345 4.21 -61.81 -25.25
N ALA A 346 5.18 -60.95 -25.61
CA ALA A 346 6.11 -60.98 -26.78
C ALA A 346 5.41 -60.78 -28.16
N ALA A 347 5.97 -60.18 -29.23
CA ALA A 347 7.09 -59.23 -29.45
C ALA A 347 7.03 -58.71 -30.92
N THR A 348 7.75 -57.61 -31.23
CA THR A 348 8.38 -57.30 -32.56
C THR A 348 7.56 -56.86 -33.80
N ALA A 349 8.02 -55.73 -34.38
CA ALA A 349 8.06 -55.28 -35.80
C ALA A 349 6.79 -54.91 -36.64
N SER A 350 6.84 -53.65 -37.12
CA SER A 350 6.79 -53.16 -38.51
C SER A 350 5.97 -53.87 -39.61
N GLY A 351 5.16 -53.09 -40.36
CA GLY A 351 4.53 -53.53 -41.62
C GLY A 351 3.76 -52.44 -42.39
N THR A 352 4.48 -51.62 -43.17
CA THR A 352 3.99 -50.56 -44.08
C THR A 352 2.91 -50.96 -45.10
N ARG A 353 2.10 -49.97 -45.57
CA ARG A 353 1.77 -49.83 -47.00
C ARG A 353 1.61 -48.37 -47.45
N GLN A 354 2.21 -48.04 -48.60
CA GLN A 354 2.16 -46.72 -49.28
C GLN A 354 1.00 -46.61 -50.29
N VAL A 355 0.77 -45.39 -50.80
CA VAL A 355 0.84 -44.92 -52.23
C VAL A 355 0.14 -43.53 -52.27
N GLY A 356 0.59 -42.47 -52.96
CA GLY A 356 1.76 -42.22 -53.81
C GLY A 356 1.90 -40.70 -54.11
N GLY A 357 2.99 -40.32 -54.80
CA GLY A 357 3.30 -38.94 -55.25
C GLY A 357 2.36 -38.36 -56.34
N SER A 358 2.66 -37.23 -57.00
CA SER A 358 3.94 -36.48 -57.11
C SER A 358 3.73 -35.08 -57.75
N GLY A 359 4.63 -34.12 -57.48
CA GLY A 359 5.09 -33.12 -58.47
C GLY A 359 4.83 -31.63 -58.17
N GLY A 360 5.88 -30.79 -58.25
CA GLY A 360 5.82 -29.31 -58.27
C GLY A 360 5.66 -28.72 -59.69
N PRO A 361 5.93 -27.41 -59.96
CA PRO A 361 6.92 -26.55 -59.28
C PRO A 361 6.46 -25.09 -58.93
N GLU A 362 7.45 -24.27 -58.51
CA GLU A 362 7.54 -22.80 -58.26
C GLU A 362 7.03 -21.84 -59.40
N PRO A 363 7.06 -20.47 -59.30
CA PRO A 363 7.67 -19.55 -58.29
C PRO A 363 6.87 -18.27 -57.85
N ALA A 364 7.51 -17.45 -56.99
CA ALA A 364 7.33 -15.99 -56.71
C ALA A 364 6.01 -15.50 -56.04
N GLY A 365 5.95 -14.51 -55.13
CA GLY A 365 6.91 -13.63 -54.42
C GLY A 365 6.26 -13.13 -53.09
N GLU A 366 6.62 -12.02 -52.41
CA GLU A 366 7.63 -10.96 -52.58
C GLU A 366 7.87 -10.20 -51.22
N SER A 367 8.79 -9.24 -51.19
CA SER A 367 9.30 -8.35 -50.11
C SER A 367 8.32 -7.79 -49.06
N THR A 368 8.61 -7.67 -47.74
CA THR A 368 9.78 -7.18 -46.93
C THR A 368 9.97 -5.64 -46.83
N VAL A 369 10.14 -5.13 -45.59
CA VAL A 369 11.05 -4.03 -45.14
C VAL A 369 11.25 -4.12 -43.61
N ALA A 370 12.46 -3.89 -43.10
CA ALA A 370 12.80 -3.63 -41.69
C ALA A 370 14.00 -2.64 -41.60
N GLU A 371 14.12 -1.89 -40.48
CA GLU A 371 15.27 -1.10 -39.94
C GLU A 371 16.13 -0.21 -40.91
N ASP A 372 16.87 0.85 -40.53
CA ASP A 372 17.57 1.24 -39.30
C ASP A 372 17.91 2.79 -39.31
N ALA A 373 18.68 3.31 -38.34
CA ALA A 373 19.14 4.72 -38.21
C ALA A 373 20.63 4.91 -38.67
N PRO A 374 21.46 5.94 -38.31
CA PRO A 374 21.28 7.28 -37.69
C PRO A 374 22.19 8.44 -38.28
N ALA A 375 22.19 9.63 -37.61
CA ALA A 375 23.35 10.53 -37.31
C ALA A 375 23.58 11.93 -37.99
N ALA A 376 24.20 12.82 -37.17
CA ALA A 376 24.97 14.07 -37.44
C ALA A 376 24.28 15.47 -37.55
N ALA A 377 24.91 16.48 -36.93
CA ALA A 377 24.58 17.93 -36.90
C ALA A 377 25.79 18.77 -37.41
N PRO A 378 25.77 20.13 -37.58
CA PRO A 378 25.84 21.08 -36.44
C PRO A 378 25.32 22.56 -36.67
N ASN A 379 25.53 23.40 -35.64
CA ASN A 379 25.68 24.88 -35.61
C ASN A 379 24.61 25.76 -34.89
N ALA A 380 25.13 26.85 -34.29
CA ALA A 380 24.56 27.70 -33.22
C ALA A 380 24.15 29.11 -33.75
N PRO A 381 23.80 30.16 -32.95
CA PRO A 381 23.76 30.27 -31.48
C PRO A 381 22.51 30.98 -30.88
N ALA A 382 22.46 31.06 -29.55
CA ALA A 382 21.43 31.80 -28.80
C ALA A 382 21.82 33.27 -28.53
N ARG A 383 20.88 34.23 -28.67
CA ARG A 383 20.87 35.47 -27.86
C ARG A 383 19.54 36.24 -27.87
N LYS A 384 19.31 36.94 -26.75
CA LYS A 384 18.32 38.02 -26.47
C LYS A 384 16.93 37.62 -25.95
N THR A 385 16.89 37.59 -24.62
CA THR A 385 15.76 37.92 -23.74
C THR A 385 15.17 39.32 -24.04
N GLU A 386 13.96 39.55 -23.50
CA GLU A 386 13.32 40.86 -23.24
C GLU A 386 12.98 41.78 -24.43
N GLN A 387 11.71 41.73 -24.85
CA GLN A 387 10.76 42.89 -24.85
C GLN A 387 9.42 42.51 -25.50
N ALA A 388 8.31 42.51 -24.73
CA ALA A 388 6.95 42.79 -25.22
C ALA A 388 5.88 42.76 -24.10
N ALA A 389 6.05 43.54 -23.03
CA ALA A 389 4.88 44.03 -22.31
C ALA A 389 4.23 45.13 -23.19
N GLY A 390 3.26 44.77 -24.04
CA GLY A 390 2.72 45.77 -24.99
C GLY A 390 1.85 45.28 -26.15
N LYS A 391 0.75 44.56 -25.87
CA LYS A 391 -0.47 44.61 -26.72
C LYS A 391 -1.70 44.02 -26.02
N ALA A 392 -2.37 44.85 -25.21
CA ALA A 392 -3.71 44.56 -24.69
C ALA A 392 -4.73 44.71 -25.83
N GLY A 393 -4.96 43.63 -26.58
CA GLY A 393 -5.86 43.64 -27.75
C GLY A 393 -6.04 42.32 -28.49
N GLY A 394 -5.20 41.30 -28.26
CA GLY A 394 -5.38 39.97 -28.86
C GLY A 394 -6.43 39.12 -28.13
N LEU A 395 -6.16 38.83 -26.85
CA LEU A 395 -6.99 37.92 -26.05
C LEU A 395 -8.36 38.54 -25.68
N GLU A 396 -8.39 39.84 -25.36
CA GLU A 396 -9.62 40.54 -24.95
C GLU A 396 -10.63 40.64 -26.10
N GLY A 397 -10.18 40.95 -27.32
CA GLY A 397 -11.03 40.97 -28.51
C GLY A 397 -11.52 39.58 -28.92
N PHE A 398 -10.67 38.56 -28.80
CA PHE A 398 -11.05 37.16 -29.03
C PHE A 398 -12.14 36.71 -28.04
N LEU A 399 -11.96 36.97 -26.73
CA LEU A 399 -12.95 36.65 -25.69
C LEU A 399 -14.27 37.40 -25.85
N ALA A 400 -14.25 38.63 -26.38
CA ALA A 400 -15.47 39.39 -26.68
C ALA A 400 -16.24 38.81 -27.89
N GLY A 401 -15.53 38.40 -28.96
CA GLY A 401 -16.15 37.84 -30.17
C GLY A 401 -16.78 36.45 -30.01
N LEU A 402 -16.41 35.73 -28.95
CA LEU A 402 -16.90 34.38 -28.64
C LEU A 402 -18.32 34.31 -28.03
N GLY A 403 -18.86 35.45 -27.59
CA GLY A 403 -20.14 35.53 -26.89
C GLY A 403 -20.17 34.78 -25.55
N VAL A 404 -21.30 34.91 -24.82
CA VAL A 404 -21.47 34.29 -23.49
C VAL A 404 -21.24 32.77 -23.50
N PRO A 405 -21.74 31.97 -24.48
CA PRO A 405 -21.48 30.53 -24.49
C PRO A 405 -20.01 30.17 -24.68
N GLY A 406 -19.28 30.89 -25.54
CA GLY A 406 -17.85 30.67 -25.76
C GLY A 406 -17.00 31.07 -24.55
N GLN A 407 -17.38 32.14 -23.85
CA GLN A 407 -16.77 32.55 -22.58
C GLN A 407 -16.97 31.49 -21.48
N LEU A 408 -18.18 30.93 -21.36
CA LEU A 408 -18.46 29.84 -20.41
C LEU A 408 -17.65 28.57 -20.72
N LEU A 409 -17.50 28.20 -22.00
CA LEU A 409 -16.66 27.08 -22.41
C LEU A 409 -15.18 27.31 -22.05
N ILE A 410 -14.65 28.51 -22.27
CA ILE A 410 -13.28 28.85 -21.89
C ILE A 410 -13.11 28.83 -20.36
N CYS A 411 -14.08 29.35 -19.60
CA CYS A 411 -14.05 29.26 -18.14
C CYS A 411 -14.07 27.81 -17.65
N PHE A 412 -14.83 26.93 -18.30
CA PHE A 412 -14.86 25.49 -17.99
C PHE A 412 -13.51 24.82 -18.27
N LEU A 413 -12.93 25.03 -19.46
CA LEU A 413 -11.63 24.46 -19.84
C LEU A 413 -10.49 25.00 -18.96
N TYR A 414 -10.54 26.27 -18.61
CA TYR A 414 -9.59 26.91 -17.70
C TYR A 414 -9.72 26.38 -16.26
N GLY A 415 -10.95 26.17 -15.78
CA GLY A 415 -11.22 25.49 -14.51
C GLY A 415 -10.66 24.07 -14.51
N LEU A 416 -10.84 23.32 -15.61
CA LEU A 416 -10.25 21.99 -15.78
C LEU A 416 -8.71 22.05 -15.73
N PHE A 417 -8.09 23.01 -16.40
CA PHE A 417 -6.64 23.21 -16.41
C PHE A 417 -6.06 23.51 -15.01
N ILE A 418 -6.72 24.33 -14.20
CA ILE A 418 -6.27 24.64 -12.82
C ILE A 418 -6.16 23.37 -11.95
N ASN A 419 -6.98 22.35 -12.19
CA ASN A 419 -6.89 21.08 -11.45
C ASN A 419 -5.57 20.32 -11.67
N ALA A 420 -4.86 20.59 -12.76
CA ALA A 420 -3.54 20.01 -13.05
C ALA A 420 -2.38 20.74 -12.32
N THR A 421 -2.65 21.81 -11.57
CA THR A 421 -1.61 22.55 -10.85
C THR A 421 -1.19 21.84 -9.54
N PRO A 422 0.12 21.88 -9.18
CA PRO A 422 0.64 21.12 -8.04
C PRO A 422 0.02 21.49 -6.68
N CYS A 423 -0.57 22.68 -6.55
CA CYS A 423 -1.23 23.14 -5.33
C CYS A 423 -2.67 22.62 -5.16
N VAL A 424 -3.33 22.24 -6.25
CA VAL A 424 -4.75 21.81 -6.24
C VAL A 424 -4.86 20.27 -6.20
N LEU A 425 -3.87 19.56 -6.74
CA LEU A 425 -3.75 18.10 -6.66
C LEU A 425 -3.91 17.49 -5.24
N PRO A 426 -3.37 18.07 -4.15
CA PRO A 426 -3.54 17.53 -2.80
C PRO A 426 -4.98 17.59 -2.29
N ILE A 427 -5.73 18.65 -2.63
CA ILE A 427 -7.14 18.81 -2.22
C ILE A 427 -8.04 17.90 -3.06
N LEU A 428 -7.73 17.76 -4.36
CA LEU A 428 -8.43 16.85 -5.26
C LEU A 428 -8.25 15.39 -4.84
N SER A 429 -7.03 14.93 -4.54
CA SER A 429 -6.78 13.53 -4.21
C SER A 429 -7.51 13.09 -2.93
N ILE A 430 -7.50 13.93 -1.88
CA ILE A 430 -8.26 13.70 -0.65
C ILE A 430 -9.76 13.60 -0.94
N LYS A 431 -10.31 14.56 -1.70
CA LYS A 431 -11.75 14.60 -1.99
C LYS A 431 -12.21 13.51 -2.97
N VAL A 432 -11.34 13.06 -3.89
CA VAL A 432 -11.59 11.89 -4.73
C VAL A 432 -11.63 10.62 -3.88
N MET A 433 -10.79 10.50 -2.84
CA MET A 433 -10.90 9.38 -1.88
C MET A 433 -12.19 9.44 -1.05
N ASP A 434 -12.66 10.62 -0.65
CA ASP A 434 -13.99 10.78 -0.02
C ASP A 434 -15.13 10.37 -0.98
N PHE A 435 -15.03 10.70 -2.28
CA PHE A 435 -16.02 10.27 -3.27
C PHE A 435 -15.96 8.77 -3.59
N VAL A 436 -14.78 8.16 -3.65
CA VAL A 436 -14.61 6.71 -3.83
C VAL A 436 -15.18 5.96 -2.61
N ARG A 437 -14.99 6.47 -1.39
CA ARG A 437 -15.64 5.96 -0.18
C ARG A 437 -17.17 6.09 -0.23
N GLN A 438 -17.70 7.05 -0.98
CA GLN A 438 -19.15 7.24 -1.18
C GLN A 438 -19.74 6.46 -2.37
N ALA A 439 -18.99 5.56 -3.02
CA ALA A 439 -19.52 4.72 -4.11
C ALA A 439 -20.67 3.78 -3.70
N HIS A 440 -20.88 3.57 -2.39
CA HIS A 440 -22.03 2.85 -1.82
C HIS A 440 -23.22 3.76 -1.40
N ALA A 441 -23.12 5.08 -1.58
CA ALA A 441 -24.19 6.03 -1.26
C ALA A 441 -25.10 6.33 -2.47
N SER A 442 -26.31 6.85 -2.21
CA SER A 442 -27.23 7.22 -3.28
C SER A 442 -26.72 8.42 -4.09
N ARG A 443 -26.73 8.31 -5.43
CA ARG A 443 -26.23 9.34 -6.37
C ARG A 443 -26.77 10.75 -6.08
N ALA A 444 -28.03 10.84 -5.64
CA ALA A 444 -28.68 12.09 -5.25
C ALA A 444 -27.96 12.80 -4.08
N ARG A 445 -27.50 12.06 -3.06
CA ARG A 445 -26.78 12.64 -1.91
C ARG A 445 -25.44 13.24 -2.34
N THR A 446 -24.68 12.52 -3.17
CA THR A 446 -23.40 13.00 -3.72
C THR A 446 -23.59 14.27 -4.55
N MET A 447 -24.65 14.34 -5.36
CA MET A 447 -25.00 15.54 -6.14
C MET A 447 -25.32 16.75 -5.24
N VAL A 448 -26.11 16.56 -4.17
CA VAL A 448 -26.44 17.63 -3.21
C VAL A 448 -25.19 18.14 -2.48
N LEU A 449 -24.28 17.26 -2.06
CA LEU A 449 -23.01 17.66 -1.42
C LEU A 449 -22.10 18.40 -2.42
N GLY A 450 -22.07 17.98 -3.69
CA GLY A 450 -21.35 18.68 -4.76
C GLY A 450 -21.89 20.10 -5.02
N LEU A 451 -23.21 20.24 -5.11
CA LEU A 451 -23.88 21.55 -5.27
C LEU A 451 -23.62 22.47 -4.07
N ALA A 452 -23.68 21.96 -2.84
CA ALA A 452 -23.39 22.73 -1.64
C ALA A 452 -21.94 23.26 -1.61
N PHE A 453 -20.98 22.43 -2.01
CA PHE A 453 -19.58 22.85 -2.16
C PHE A 453 -19.42 23.92 -3.24
N GLY A 454 -20.05 23.75 -4.41
CA GLY A 454 -20.04 24.74 -5.49
C GLY A 454 -20.65 26.09 -5.06
N ALA A 455 -21.77 26.06 -4.34
CA ALA A 455 -22.40 27.26 -3.78
C ALA A 455 -21.47 28.02 -2.82
N GLY A 456 -20.69 27.31 -1.99
CA GLY A 456 -19.69 27.92 -1.11
C GLY A 456 -18.59 28.67 -1.88
N VAL A 457 -18.08 28.06 -2.96
CA VAL A 457 -17.09 28.70 -3.86
C VAL A 457 -17.67 29.95 -4.54
N MET A 458 -18.89 29.85 -5.09
CA MET A 458 -19.54 30.96 -5.79
C MET A 458 -19.82 32.14 -4.86
N ILE A 459 -20.36 31.88 -3.65
CA ILE A 459 -20.65 32.93 -2.66
C ILE A 459 -19.36 33.61 -2.19
N PHE A 460 -18.26 32.86 -2.00
CA PHE A 460 -16.97 33.46 -1.66
C PHE A 460 -16.50 34.47 -2.72
N PHE A 461 -16.53 34.10 -4.01
CA PHE A 461 -16.11 35.00 -5.08
C PHE A 461 -17.07 36.18 -5.30
N VAL A 462 -18.37 36.00 -5.10
CA VAL A 462 -19.35 37.11 -5.13
C VAL A 462 -19.06 38.12 -4.01
N VAL A 463 -18.85 37.65 -2.77
CA VAL A 463 -18.49 38.52 -1.64
C VAL A 463 -17.17 39.24 -1.90
N LEU A 464 -16.15 38.53 -2.41
CA LEU A 464 -14.86 39.13 -2.74
C LEU A 464 -14.98 40.19 -3.85
N GLY A 465 -15.80 39.95 -4.88
CA GLY A 465 -16.08 40.91 -5.95
C GLY A 465 -16.79 42.17 -5.45
N LEU A 466 -17.80 42.01 -4.58
CA LEU A 466 -18.49 43.13 -3.93
C LEU A 466 -17.56 43.95 -3.04
N LEU A 467 -16.62 43.31 -2.33
CA LEU A 467 -15.61 44.01 -1.53
C LEU A 467 -14.57 44.74 -2.40
N ALA A 468 -14.16 44.14 -3.53
CA ALA A 468 -13.26 44.78 -4.50
C ALA A 468 -13.91 46.02 -5.15
N ALA A 469 -15.21 45.97 -5.43
CA ALA A 469 -15.98 47.11 -5.94
C ALA A 469 -16.01 48.32 -4.99
N GLN A 470 -15.75 48.14 -3.68
CA GLN A 470 -15.62 49.25 -2.72
C GLN A 470 -14.26 49.98 -2.80
N GLY A 471 -13.40 49.68 -3.78
CA GLY A 471 -12.15 50.42 -4.03
C GLY A 471 -11.03 50.18 -3.01
N LYS A 472 -11.23 49.29 -2.03
CA LYS A 472 -10.23 48.94 -1.00
C LYS A 472 -9.20 47.96 -1.55
N ASN A 473 -8.28 48.47 -2.36
CA ASN A 473 -7.22 47.70 -3.02
C ASN A 473 -6.15 47.20 -2.02
N LEU A 474 -6.48 46.18 -1.22
CA LEU A 474 -5.55 45.60 -0.23
C LEU A 474 -4.24 45.11 -0.85
N LEU A 475 -4.30 44.64 -2.11
CA LEU A 475 -3.15 44.17 -2.91
C LEU A 475 -2.25 45.29 -3.47
N GLN A 476 -2.64 46.58 -3.37
CA GLN A 476 -1.74 47.69 -3.73
C GLN A 476 -0.74 48.02 -2.60
N TYR A 477 -0.99 47.58 -1.36
CA TYR A 477 -0.06 47.81 -0.26
C TYR A 477 1.14 46.85 -0.38
N PRO A 478 2.38 47.34 -0.55
CA PRO A 478 3.55 46.48 -0.76
C PRO A 478 3.79 45.54 0.43
N VAL A 479 3.45 45.96 1.65
CA VAL A 479 3.50 45.13 2.85
C VAL A 479 2.55 43.92 2.76
N ALA A 480 1.35 44.09 2.21
CA ALA A 480 0.38 43.00 2.06
C ALA A 480 0.85 41.98 1.01
N VAL A 481 1.44 42.45 -0.10
CA VAL A 481 2.01 41.57 -1.14
C VAL A 481 3.23 40.81 -0.62
N ILE A 482 4.13 41.46 0.12
CA ILE A 482 5.30 40.82 0.74
C ILE A 482 4.86 39.79 1.80
N ALA A 483 3.87 40.12 2.64
CA ALA A 483 3.35 39.19 3.63
C ALA A 483 2.67 37.96 2.98
N LEU A 484 1.86 38.16 1.94
CA LEU A 484 1.26 37.07 1.18
C LEU A 484 2.34 36.20 0.51
N GLY A 485 3.35 36.82 -0.13
CA GLY A 485 4.47 36.12 -0.73
C GLY A 485 5.21 35.24 0.28
N ALA A 486 5.52 35.76 1.46
CA ALA A 486 6.17 35.01 2.53
C ALA A 486 5.34 33.80 3.00
N VAL A 487 4.01 33.95 3.12
CA VAL A 487 3.10 32.84 3.46
C VAL A 487 3.09 31.77 2.35
N VAL A 488 3.05 32.16 1.08
CA VAL A 488 3.08 31.22 -0.06
C VAL A 488 4.42 30.49 -0.12
N THR A 489 5.55 31.19 0.04
CA THR A 489 6.88 30.57 0.13
C THR A 489 6.97 29.59 1.30
N ALA A 490 6.41 29.92 2.46
CA ALA A 490 6.37 29.03 3.62
C ALA A 490 5.56 27.75 3.35
N LEU A 491 4.38 27.87 2.74
CA LEU A 491 3.56 26.72 2.35
C LEU A 491 4.26 25.85 1.30
N ALA A 492 4.93 26.47 0.32
CA ALA A 492 5.72 25.76 -0.69
C ALA A 492 6.89 24.97 -0.08
N LEU A 493 7.67 25.58 0.82
CA LEU A 493 8.76 24.90 1.54
C LEU A 493 8.25 23.72 2.38
N SER A 494 7.04 23.83 2.96
CA SER A 494 6.43 22.72 3.67
C SER A 494 5.98 21.58 2.74
N MET A 495 5.48 21.89 1.54
CA MET A 495 5.18 20.90 0.49
C MET A 495 6.44 20.25 -0.12
N LEU A 496 7.58 20.95 -0.14
CA LEU A 496 8.89 20.36 -0.46
C LEU A 496 9.45 19.50 0.69
N GLY A 497 8.76 19.37 1.82
CA GLY A 497 9.18 18.56 2.96
C GLY A 497 10.30 19.16 3.81
N VAL A 498 10.65 20.44 3.61
CA VAL A 498 11.71 21.13 4.37
C VAL A 498 11.34 21.25 5.85
N TYR A 499 10.04 21.38 6.16
CA TYR A 499 9.49 21.29 7.51
C TYR A 499 7.99 20.98 7.46
N THR A 500 7.46 20.41 8.55
CA THR A 500 6.03 20.14 8.69
C THR A 500 5.33 21.25 9.50
N LEU A 501 4.37 21.93 8.88
CA LEU A 501 3.51 22.89 9.59
C LEU A 501 2.53 22.15 10.49
N GLN A 502 2.80 22.10 11.79
CA GLN A 502 1.83 21.65 12.78
C GLN A 502 0.73 22.72 12.94
N PRO A 503 -0.55 22.40 12.64
CA PRO A 503 -1.63 23.38 12.76
C PRO A 503 -1.87 23.75 14.24
N PRO A 504 -2.10 25.03 14.57
CA PRO A 504 -2.41 25.44 15.93
C PRO A 504 -3.71 24.81 16.43
N SER A 505 -3.85 24.64 17.75
CA SER A 505 -4.96 23.93 18.40
C SER A 505 -6.36 24.52 18.14
N ALA A 506 -6.45 25.76 17.64
CA ALA A 506 -7.70 26.33 17.13
C ALA A 506 -8.05 25.81 15.72
N ALA A 507 -7.05 25.65 14.84
CA ALA A 507 -7.24 25.13 13.49
C ALA A 507 -7.64 23.65 13.50
N THR A 508 -7.08 22.84 14.41
CA THR A 508 -7.48 21.42 14.56
C THR A 508 -8.91 21.25 15.06
N ARG A 509 -9.43 22.19 15.86
CA ARG A 509 -10.85 22.21 16.28
C ARG A 509 -11.79 22.56 15.11
N ILE A 510 -11.37 23.47 14.24
CA ILE A 510 -12.12 23.84 13.03
C ILE A 510 -12.10 22.67 12.04
N ASP A 511 -10.96 22.02 11.85
CA ASP A 511 -10.85 20.82 11.01
C ASP A 511 -11.74 19.68 11.53
N ALA A 512 -11.69 19.36 12.83
CA ALA A 512 -12.56 18.35 13.44
C ALA A 512 -14.08 18.68 13.31
N ALA A 513 -14.44 19.97 13.24
CA ALA A 513 -15.82 20.38 12.95
C ALA A 513 -16.18 20.20 11.45
N LEU A 514 -15.23 20.42 10.54
CA LEU A 514 -15.37 20.23 9.09
C LEU A 514 -15.30 18.75 8.67
N GLN A 515 -14.70 17.86 9.45
CA GLN A 515 -14.63 16.42 9.16
C GLN A 515 -15.99 15.68 9.25
N LYS A 516 -17.06 16.33 9.75
CA LYS A 516 -18.41 15.75 9.75
C LYS A 516 -19.05 15.78 8.37
N ASP A 517 -19.66 14.69 7.93
CA ASP A 517 -20.36 14.61 6.64
C ASP A 517 -21.73 15.29 6.65
N GLY A 518 -21.83 16.44 5.97
CA GLY A 518 -23.08 17.20 5.88
C GLY A 518 -23.08 18.25 4.77
N VAL A 519 -24.27 18.78 4.47
CA VAL A 519 -24.46 19.85 3.47
C VAL A 519 -23.75 21.13 3.91
N TRP A 520 -23.92 21.53 5.18
CA TRP A 520 -23.28 22.71 5.76
C TRP A 520 -21.75 22.62 5.86
N THR A 521 -21.19 21.45 6.17
CA THR A 521 -19.73 21.25 6.16
C THR A 521 -19.16 21.21 4.74
N SER A 522 -19.91 20.65 3.78
CA SER A 522 -19.55 20.70 2.35
C SER A 522 -19.54 22.14 1.81
N PHE A 523 -20.51 22.96 2.21
CA PHE A 523 -20.54 24.40 1.93
C PHE A 523 -19.34 25.13 2.55
N GLY A 524 -19.04 24.89 3.83
CA GLY A 524 -17.88 25.48 4.52
C GLY A 524 -16.54 25.11 3.87
N LYS A 525 -16.35 23.83 3.52
CA LYS A 525 -15.20 23.36 2.72
C LYS A 525 -15.13 24.09 1.36
N GLY A 526 -16.27 24.34 0.72
CA GLY A 526 -16.38 25.10 -0.52
C GLY A 526 -15.94 26.56 -0.38
N ALA A 527 -16.38 27.25 0.66
CA ALA A 527 -16.00 28.66 0.91
C ALA A 527 -14.52 28.83 1.29
N LEU A 528 -13.90 27.83 1.93
CA LEU A 528 -12.48 27.85 2.30
C LEU A 528 -11.54 27.44 1.16
N ALA A 529 -11.99 26.63 0.20
CA ALA A 529 -11.16 26.15 -0.89
C ALA A 529 -10.52 27.28 -1.74
N PRO A 530 -11.22 28.38 -2.10
CA PRO A 530 -10.61 29.54 -2.74
C PRO A 530 -9.47 30.17 -1.93
N VAL A 531 -9.60 30.26 -0.59
CA VAL A 531 -8.57 30.85 0.29
C VAL A 531 -7.28 30.02 0.24
N LEU A 532 -7.41 28.69 0.26
CA LEU A 532 -6.28 27.77 0.19
C LEU A 532 -5.66 27.71 -1.21
N GLY A 533 -6.48 27.78 -2.26
CA GLY A 533 -6.03 27.79 -3.66
C GLY A 533 -5.48 29.14 -4.16
N PHE A 534 -5.83 30.24 -3.50
CA PHE A 534 -5.49 31.62 -3.92
C PHE A 534 -4.01 31.80 -4.23
N ALA A 535 -3.14 31.18 -3.41
CA ALA A 535 -1.69 31.19 -3.59
C ALA A 535 -1.22 30.85 -5.01
N CYS A 536 -1.91 29.92 -5.69
CA CYS A 536 -1.50 29.39 -6.99
C CYS A 536 -2.43 29.78 -8.14
N THR A 537 -3.62 30.31 -7.85
CA THR A 537 -4.55 30.83 -8.88
C THR A 537 -4.53 32.36 -9.02
N ALA A 538 -4.17 33.10 -7.96
CA ALA A 538 -4.21 34.57 -7.97
C ALA A 538 -3.41 35.23 -9.11
N PRO A 539 -2.16 34.83 -9.44
CA PRO A 539 -1.40 35.47 -10.51
C PRO A 539 -2.09 35.40 -11.87
N MET A 540 -2.85 34.33 -12.12
CA MET A 540 -3.58 34.13 -13.37
C MET A 540 -4.95 34.85 -13.37
N MET A 541 -5.56 35.03 -12.19
CA MET A 541 -6.85 35.72 -12.06
C MET A 541 -6.76 37.26 -12.12
N VAL A 542 -5.55 37.85 -12.01
CA VAL A 542 -5.35 39.32 -12.09
C VAL A 542 -5.97 39.93 -13.35
N GLY A 543 -5.79 39.28 -14.52
CA GLY A 543 -6.34 39.77 -15.79
C GLY A 543 -7.87 39.82 -15.81
N GLY A 544 -8.52 38.77 -15.28
CA GLY A 544 -9.98 38.70 -15.19
C GLY A 544 -10.56 39.73 -14.22
N LEU A 545 -9.91 39.97 -13.08
CA LEU A 545 -10.34 40.99 -12.12
C LEU A 545 -10.15 42.40 -12.69
N ALA A 546 -9.03 42.66 -13.37
CA ALA A 546 -8.77 43.94 -14.04
C ALA A 546 -9.79 44.23 -15.17
N TRP A 547 -10.24 43.20 -15.89
CA TRP A 547 -11.31 43.31 -16.89
C TRP A 547 -12.69 43.55 -16.25
N ALA A 548 -13.01 42.85 -15.16
CA ALA A 548 -14.26 43.03 -14.42
C ALA A 548 -14.40 44.45 -13.84
N THR A 549 -13.33 45.01 -13.26
CA THR A 549 -13.34 46.38 -12.71
C THR A 549 -13.43 47.50 -13.75
N ARG A 550 -13.29 47.17 -15.05
CA ARG A 550 -13.42 48.13 -16.17
C ARG A 550 -14.81 48.12 -16.81
N GLN A 551 -15.68 47.19 -16.43
CA GLN A 551 -17.08 47.19 -16.87
C GLN A 551 -17.89 48.16 -16.02
N THR A 552 -18.43 49.19 -16.67
CA THR A 552 -19.49 50.02 -16.10
C THR A 552 -20.77 49.20 -15.99
N PRO A 553 -21.57 49.33 -14.92
CA PRO A 553 -22.91 48.79 -14.91
C PRO A 553 -23.73 49.43 -16.04
N GLN A 554 -24.51 48.61 -16.75
CA GLN A 554 -25.59 49.08 -17.63
C GLN A 554 -26.90 49.07 -16.85
#